data_AF-A0A7C5AMU5-F1
#
_entry.id   AF-A0A7C5AMU5-F1
#
_cell.length_a   1.000
_cell.length_b   1.000
_cell.length_c   1.000
_cell.angle_alpha   90.00
_cell.angle_beta   90.00
_cell.angle_gamma   90.00
#
_symmetry.space_group_name_H-M   'P 1'
#
loop_
_entity.id
_entity.type
_entity.pdbx_description
1 polymer ?
#
loop_
_entity_poly.entity_id
_entity_poly.type
_entity_poly.pdbx_seq_one_letter_code
_entity_poly.pdbx_strand_id
1 'polypeptide(L)'
;MTSHGFNFSASCGGKGSYTKWIRYQGKRAYISVTDKSGESFPTSLEEPIRVSIHDLKTGEEVEPPREFVNLDAFLATLKEAD
;
A
#
# COMPACT_ATOMS: atom_id res chain seq x y z
N MET A 1 10.00 3.89 0.78
CA MET A 1 8.63 4.14 1.29
C MET A 1 8.44 5.57 1.77
N THR A 2 9.13 6.02 2.83
CA THR A 2 8.96 7.39 3.37
C THR A 2 9.20 8.50 2.35
N SER A 3 10.23 8.37 1.50
CA SER A 3 10.51 9.30 0.39
C SER A 3 9.37 9.39 -0.64
N HIS A 4 8.50 8.38 -0.69
CA HIS A 4 7.31 8.33 -1.55
C HIS A 4 6.03 8.73 -0.81
N GLY A 5 6.13 9.23 0.43
CA GLY A 5 4.99 9.70 1.24
C GLY A 5 4.21 8.60 1.96
N PHE A 6 4.78 7.40 2.10
CA PHE A 6 4.17 6.32 2.89
C PHE A 6 4.56 6.41 4.36
N ASN A 7 3.58 6.15 5.23
CA ASN A 7 3.74 5.98 6.66
C ASN A 7 3.76 4.50 7.02
N PHE A 8 4.36 4.18 8.16
CA PHE A 8 4.33 2.84 8.73
C PHE A 8 3.10 2.70 9.63
N SER A 9 2.29 1.65 9.41
CA SER A 9 1.12 1.35 10.23
C SER A 9 1.15 -0.12 10.68
N ALA A 10 1.33 -0.34 11.98
CA ALA A 10 1.27 -1.66 12.60
C ALA A 10 0.11 -1.72 13.60
N SER A 11 -0.57 -2.86 13.66
CA SER A 11 -1.57 -3.18 14.67
C SER A 11 -1.01 -4.14 15.71
N CYS A 12 -1.55 -4.12 16.94
CA CYS A 12 -1.12 -5.02 18.01
C CYS A 12 -1.33 -6.52 17.70
N GLY A 13 -2.13 -6.85 16.68
CA GLY A 13 -2.35 -8.22 16.21
C GLY A 13 -1.29 -8.75 15.25
N GLY A 14 -0.16 -8.05 15.11
CA GLY A 14 0.94 -8.44 14.21
C GLY A 14 0.72 -8.06 12.75
N LYS A 15 -0.41 -7.41 12.40
CA LYS A 15 -0.65 -6.95 11.04
C LYS A 15 0.04 -5.63 10.75
N GLY A 16 0.69 -5.56 9.60
CA GLY A 16 1.55 -4.46 9.21
C GLY A 16 1.38 -4.03 7.77
N SER A 17 1.22 -2.72 7.51
CA SER A 17 1.21 -2.16 6.15
C SER A 17 1.83 -0.76 6.06
N TYR A 18 2.47 -0.46 4.93
CA TYR A 18 2.80 0.92 4.60
C TYR A 18 1.56 1.62 4.03
N THR A 19 1.22 2.80 4.53
CA THR A 19 0.01 3.51 4.10
C THR A 19 0.28 4.92 3.57
N LYS A 20 -0.43 5.33 2.52
CA LYS A 20 -0.36 6.69 1.96
C LYS A 20 -1.75 7.21 1.66
N TRP A 21 -2.06 8.42 2.11
CA TRP A 21 -3.34 9.05 1.82
C TRP A 21 -3.39 9.54 0.37
N ILE A 22 -4.52 9.32 -0.28
CA ILE A 22 -4.77 9.74 -1.66
C ILE A 22 -6.19 10.28 -1.82
N ARG A 23 -6.45 10.94 -2.95
CA ARG A 23 -7.81 11.08 -3.48
C ARG A 23 -8.02 10.01 -4.53
N TYR A 24 -9.06 9.21 -4.38
CA TYR A 24 -9.44 8.17 -5.33
C TYR A 24 -10.90 8.37 -5.72
N GLN A 25 -11.16 8.54 -7.03
CA GLN A 25 -12.51 8.78 -7.56
C GLN A 25 -13.29 9.89 -6.82
N GLY A 26 -12.61 11.00 -6.50
CA GLY A 26 -13.21 12.13 -5.78
C GLY A 26 -13.42 11.93 -4.27
N LYS A 27 -13.09 10.77 -3.72
CA LYS A 27 -13.20 10.45 -2.28
C LYS A 27 -11.83 10.41 -1.60
N ARG A 28 -11.83 10.56 -0.27
CA ARG A 28 -10.64 10.37 0.57
C ARG A 28 -10.40 8.88 0.73
N ALA A 29 -9.22 8.43 0.36
CA ALA A 29 -8.83 7.02 0.43
C ALA A 29 -7.38 6.92 0.94
N TYR A 30 -6.94 5.69 1.22
CA TYR A 30 -5.53 5.41 1.45
C TYR A 30 -5.10 4.14 0.72
N ILE A 31 -3.87 4.16 0.22
CA ILE A 31 -3.18 2.97 -0.27
C ILE A 31 -2.62 2.23 0.93
N SER A 32 -2.74 0.91 0.97
CA SER A 32 -1.97 0.03 1.85
C SER A 32 -1.05 -0.86 1.01
N VAL A 33 0.18 -1.07 1.48
CA VAL A 33 1.17 -1.94 0.87
C VAL A 33 1.64 -2.96 1.90
N THR A 34 1.48 -4.23 1.58
CA THR A 34 1.83 -5.39 2.40
C THR A 34 2.70 -6.35 1.59
N ASP A 35 3.32 -7.31 2.27
CA ASP A 35 3.93 -8.46 1.59
C ASP A 35 2.86 -9.29 0.87
N LYS A 36 3.29 -10.31 0.11
CA LYS A 36 2.36 -11.20 -0.60
C LYS A 36 1.30 -11.89 0.29
N SER A 37 1.56 -12.02 1.60
CA SER A 37 0.61 -12.67 2.53
C SER A 37 -0.56 -11.74 2.86
N GLY A 38 -0.36 -10.42 2.75
CA GLY A 38 -1.33 -9.43 3.17
C GLY A 38 -1.31 -9.14 4.67
N GLU A 39 -0.42 -9.78 5.43
CA GLU A 39 -0.37 -9.67 6.89
C GLU A 39 0.82 -8.83 7.38
N SER A 40 1.93 -8.81 6.65
CA SER A 40 3.15 -8.11 7.06
C SER A 40 3.59 -7.03 6.07
N PHE A 41 4.64 -6.32 6.42
CA PHE A 41 5.32 -5.38 5.54
C PHE A 41 6.36 -6.13 4.69
N PRO A 42 6.59 -5.69 3.44
CA PRO A 42 7.79 -6.11 2.72
C PRO A 42 9.04 -5.58 3.44
N THR A 43 10.04 -6.44 3.59
CA THR A 43 11.31 -6.08 4.27
C THR A 43 12.42 -5.65 3.31
N SER A 44 12.24 -5.92 2.01
CA SER A 44 13.18 -5.59 0.94
C SER A 44 12.47 -5.13 -0.33
N LEU A 45 13.25 -4.57 -1.26
CA LEU A 45 12.74 -4.08 -2.55
C LEU A 45 12.36 -5.20 -3.52
N GLU A 46 12.92 -6.40 -3.33
CA GLU A 46 12.78 -7.55 -4.23
C GLU A 46 11.59 -8.45 -3.85
N GLU A 47 10.99 -8.20 -2.68
CA GLU A 47 9.86 -9.00 -2.21
C GLU A 47 8.57 -8.69 -2.97
N PRO A 48 7.79 -9.73 -3.34
CA PRO A 48 6.46 -9.55 -3.92
C PRO A 48 5.52 -8.90 -2.90
N ILE A 49 4.70 -7.98 -3.40
CA ILE A 49 3.82 -7.16 -2.57
C ILE A 49 2.38 -7.22 -3.05
N ARG A 50 1.48 -6.89 -2.13
CA ARG A 50 0.08 -6.63 -2.39
C ARG A 50 -0.24 -5.17 -2.07
N VAL A 51 -0.96 -4.52 -2.97
CA VAL A 51 -1.37 -3.12 -2.87
C VAL A 51 -2.89 -3.05 -2.89
N SER A 52 -3.49 -2.50 -1.83
CA SER A 52 -4.94 -2.29 -1.74
C SER A 52 -5.24 -0.80 -1.62
N ILE A 53 -6.41 -0.37 -2.11
CA ILE A 53 -6.97 0.96 -1.87
C ILE A 53 -8.17 0.83 -0.95
N HIS A 54 -8.21 1.63 0.09
CA HIS A 54 -9.26 1.62 1.09
C HIS A 54 -9.95 2.97 1.19
N ASP A 55 -11.28 2.97 1.32
CA ASP A 55 -12.02 4.18 1.66
C ASP A 55 -11.61 4.63 3.08
N LEU A 56 -11.27 5.92 3.24
CA LEU A 56 -10.74 6.40 4.52
C LEU A 56 -11.82 6.43 5.62
N LYS A 57 -13.10 6.53 5.24
CA LYS A 57 -14.22 6.62 6.18
C LYS A 57 -14.67 5.24 6.65
N THR A 58 -14.74 4.26 5.76
CA THR A 58 -15.23 2.90 6.10
C THR A 58 -14.11 1.91 6.38
N GLY A 59 -12.90 2.14 5.84
CA GLY A 59 -11.79 1.19 5.87
C GLY A 59 -11.91 0.03 4.88
N GLU A 60 -13.00 0.00 4.11
CA GLU A 60 -13.28 -1.08 3.14
C GLU A 60 -12.41 -0.93 1.90
N GLU A 61 -11.98 -2.07 1.34
CA GLU A 61 -11.34 -2.11 0.03
C GLU A 61 -12.32 -1.59 -1.04
N VAL A 62 -11.89 -0.61 -1.84
CA VAL A 62 -12.74 -0.02 -2.89
C VAL A 62 -12.57 -0.70 -4.24
N GLU A 63 -11.51 -1.48 -4.40
CA GLU A 63 -11.22 -2.29 -5.58
C GLU A 63 -10.45 -3.55 -5.17
N PRO A 64 -10.45 -4.60 -6.01
CA PRO A 64 -9.62 -5.77 -5.77
C PRO A 64 -8.13 -5.38 -5.63
N PRO A 65 -7.42 -5.96 -4.65
CA PRO A 65 -5.99 -5.74 -4.47
C PRO A 65 -5.19 -6.06 -5.73
N ARG A 66 -4.14 -5.29 -5.96
CA ARG A 66 -3.21 -5.49 -7.07
C ARG A 66 -1.92 -6.07 -6.53
N GLU A 67 -1.46 -7.14 -7.15
CA GLU A 67 -0.17 -7.75 -6.83
C GLU A 67 0.91 -7.17 -7.74
N PHE A 68 2.09 -6.93 -7.16
CA PHE A 68 3.28 -6.54 -7.90
C PHE A 68 4.37 -7.58 -7.68
N VAL A 69 5.15 -7.83 -8.74
CA VAL A 69 6.27 -8.77 -8.71
C VAL A 69 7.26 -8.45 -7.60
N ASN A 70 7.47 -7.16 -7.33
CA ASN A 70 8.24 -6.70 -6.19
C ASN A 70 7.92 -5.24 -5.82
N LEU A 71 8.42 -4.80 -4.66
CA LEU A 71 8.23 -3.43 -4.16
C LEU A 71 8.88 -2.38 -5.07
N ASP A 72 10.04 -2.67 -5.67
CA ASP A 72 10.72 -1.72 -6.58
C ASP A 72 9.86 -1.39 -7.81
N ALA A 73 9.27 -2.41 -8.44
CA ALA A 73 8.38 -2.26 -9.59
C ALA A 73 7.18 -1.35 -9.26
N PHE A 74 6.59 -1.51 -8.07
CA PHE A 74 5.53 -0.62 -7.62
C PHE A 74 6.01 0.82 -7.44
N LEU A 75 7.15 1.02 -6.76
CA LEU A 75 7.71 2.35 -6.54
C LEU A 75 8.08 3.05 -7.85
N ALA A 76 8.47 2.31 -8.89
CA ALA A 76 8.70 2.85 -10.23
C ALA A 76 7.42 3.45 -10.83
N THR A 77 6.26 2.79 -10.68
CA THR A 77 4.97 3.31 -11.17
C THR A 77 4.55 4.62 -10.51
N LEU A 78 5.02 4.88 -9.28
CA LEU A 78 4.74 6.12 -8.57
C LEU A 78 5.60 7.29 -9.02
N LYS A 79 6.78 7.03 -9.60
CA LYS A 79 7.70 8.07 -10.09
C LYS A 79 7.32 8.60 -11.47
N GLU A 80 6.62 7.80 -12.27
CA GLU A 80 6.15 8.19 -13.60
C GLU A 80 4.88 9.05 -13.57
N ALA A 81 4.26 9.22 -12.38
CA ALA A 81 3.00 9.94 -12.20
C ALA A 81 3.17 11.42 -11.80
N ASP A 82 4.41 11.95 -11.82
CA ASP A 82 4.74 13.37 -11.64
C ASP A 82 4.96 14.08 -12.98
#